data_AF-A0A9E2TUN0-F1
#
_entry.id   AF-A0A9E2TUN0-F1
#
_cell.length_a   1.000
_cell.length_b   1.000
_cell.length_c   1.000
_cell.angle_alpha   90.00
_cell.angle_beta   90.00
_cell.angle_gamma   90.00
#
_symmetry.space_group_name_H-M   'P 1'
#
loop_
_entity.id
_entity.type
_entity.pdbx_description
1 polymer ?
#
loop_
_entity_poly.entity_id
_entity_poly.type
_entity_poly.pdbx_seq_one_letter_code
_entity_poly.pdbx_strand_id
1 'polypeptide(L)' 'PIESEVALINALGAEVLAVTLSELEATETEMIVHQKEIAEKLGIPVIRPLVDGVKELTNIVMDYQKRASKEQLPA' A
#
# COMPACT_ATOMS: atom_id res chain seq x y z
N PRO A 1 3.53 -4.17 -15.24
CA PRO A 1 4.17 -3.22 -14.30
C PRO A 1 3.28 -3.09 -13.07
N ILE A 2 3.73 -2.57 -11.93
CA ILE A 2 2.88 -2.61 -10.72
C ILE A 2 1.57 -1.83 -10.89
N GLU A 3 1.59 -0.78 -11.71
CA GLU A 3 0.44 0.05 -12.08
C GLU A 3 -0.65 -0.75 -12.78
N SER A 4 -0.28 -1.71 -13.64
CA SER A 4 -1.25 -2.59 -14.31
C SER A 4 -1.93 -3.53 -13.33
N GLU A 5 -1.22 -3.99 -12.31
CA GLU A 5 -1.79 -4.88 -11.29
C GLU A 5 -2.72 -4.13 -10.35
N VAL A 6 -2.35 -2.91 -9.94
CA VAL A 6 -3.25 -2.04 -9.17
C VAL A 6 -4.51 -1.73 -9.97
N ALA A 7 -4.38 -1.41 -11.26
CA ALA A 7 -5.53 -1.17 -12.13
C ALA A 7 -6.42 -2.41 -12.28
N LEU A 8 -5.84 -3.61 -12.38
CA LEU A 8 -6.59 -4.86 -12.45
C LEU A 8 -7.36 -5.15 -11.16
N ILE A 9 -6.72 -5.00 -10.00
CA ILE A 9 -7.36 -5.21 -8.69
C ILE A 9 -8.56 -4.25 -8.54
N ASN A 10 -8.37 -2.98 -8.91
CA ASN A 10 -9.44 -1.98 -8.90
C ASN A 10 -10.57 -2.34 -9.87
N ALA A 11 -10.25 -2.82 -11.08
CA ALA A 11 -11.25 -3.27 -12.05
C ALA A 11 -12.05 -4.50 -11.57
N LEU A 12 -11.48 -5.31 -10.66
CA LEU A 12 -12.16 -6.43 -10.01
C LEU A 12 -13.00 -6.00 -8.79
N GLY A 13 -13.11 -4.70 -8.51
CA GLY A 13 -13.94 -4.14 -7.45
C GLY A 13 -13.31 -4.14 -6.06
N ALA A 14 -12.00 -4.36 -5.96
CA ALA A 14 -11.25 -4.24 -4.70
C ALA A 14 -10.44 -2.93 -4.66
N GLU A 15 -10.22 -2.38 -3.47
CA GLU A 15 -9.38 -1.18 -3.25
C GLU A 15 -7.97 -1.61 -2.84
N VAL A 16 -6.94 -1.12 -3.54
CA VAL A 16 -5.55 -1.30 -3.10
C VAL A 16 -5.20 -0.21 -2.09
N LEU A 17 -4.99 -0.61 -0.83
CA LEU A 17 -4.71 0.31 0.28
C LEU A 17 -3.23 0.68 0.42
N ALA A 18 -2.33 -0.24 0.09
CA ALA A 18 -0.88 -0.09 0.18
C ALA A 18 -0.17 -1.17 -0.65
N VAL A 19 1.12 -0.95 -0.94
CA VAL A 19 2.03 -1.94 -1.50
C VAL A 19 3.12 -2.26 -0.49
N THR A 20 3.48 -3.53 -0.35
CA THR A 20 4.64 -3.95 0.45
C THR A 20 5.78 -4.38 -0.44
N LEU A 21 6.99 -3.92 -0.15
CA LEU A 21 8.19 -4.37 -0.83
C LEU A 21 8.87 -5.49 -0.05
N SER A 22 9.29 -6.52 -0.78
CA SER A 22 10.18 -7.56 -0.28
C SER A 22 11.61 -7.27 -0.73
N GLU A 23 12.57 -7.54 0.14
CA GLU A 23 13.98 -7.22 -0.09
C GLU A 23 14.76 -8.49 -0.32
N LEU A 24 14.94 -8.83 -1.60
CA LEU A 24 15.81 -9.92 -1.99
C LEU A 24 16.94 -9.34 -2.82
N GLU A 25 18.18 -9.50 -2.34
CA GLU A 25 19.42 -9.12 -3.04
C GLU A 25 19.55 -7.63 -3.43
N ALA A 26 18.73 -6.75 -2.85
CA ALA A 26 18.82 -5.30 -3.06
C ALA A 26 19.59 -4.62 -1.93
N THR A 27 20.33 -3.56 -2.26
CA THR A 27 20.94 -2.69 -1.24
C THR A 27 19.91 -1.76 -0.62
N GLU A 28 20.19 -1.28 0.59
CA GLU A 28 19.34 -0.31 1.30
C GLU A 28 19.02 0.93 0.45
N THR A 29 20.03 1.45 -0.26
CA THR A 29 19.87 2.64 -1.11
C THR A 29 18.95 2.38 -2.31
N GLU A 30 19.10 1.23 -2.96
CA GLU A 30 18.23 0.83 -4.07
C GLU A 30 16.78 0.67 -3.59
N MET A 31 16.58 0.10 -2.41
CA MET A 31 15.25 -0.08 -1.83
C MET A 31 14.58 1.24 -1.45
N ILE A 32 15.32 2.21 -0.89
CA ILE A 32 14.79 3.55 -0.59
C ILE A 32 14.37 4.26 -1.88
N VAL A 33 15.20 4.22 -2.92
CA VAL A 33 14.88 4.84 -4.22
C VAL A 33 13.65 4.16 -4.82
N HIS A 34 13.63 2.84 -4.85
CA HIS A 34 12.53 2.08 -5.42
C HIS A 34 11.21 2.29 -4.67
N GLN A 35 11.23 2.29 -3.33
CA GLN A 35 10.08 2.59 -2.48
C GLN A 35 9.48 3.95 -2.82
N LYS A 36 10.33 4.98 -2.93
CA LYS A 36 9.90 6.33 -3.27
C LYS A 36 9.31 6.41 -4.68
N GLU A 37 9.97 5.82 -5.67
CA GLU A 37 9.49 5.82 -7.06
C GLU A 37 8.11 5.16 -7.19
N ILE A 38 7.90 4.02 -6.52
CA ILE A 38 6.62 3.30 -6.58
C ILE A 38 5.54 4.07 -5.84
N ALA A 39 5.86 4.70 -4.71
CA ALA A 39 4.92 5.53 -3.96
C ALA A 39 4.47 6.76 -4.78
N GLU A 40 5.41 7.44 -5.45
CA GLU A 40 5.11 8.58 -6.33
C GLU A 40 4.26 8.17 -7.54
N LYS A 41 4.54 7.01 -8.14
CA LYS A 41 3.78 6.51 -9.30
C LYS A 41 2.35 6.09 -8.97
N LEU A 42 2.16 5.42 -7.83
CA LEU A 42 0.86 4.85 -7.47
C LEU A 42 0.00 5.79 -6.62
N GLY A 43 0.60 6.77 -5.94
CA GLY A 43 -0.11 7.68 -5.04
C GLY A 43 -0.67 6.99 -3.78
N ILE A 44 -0.19 5.78 -3.46
CA ILE A 44 -0.56 4.99 -2.28
C ILE A 44 0.69 4.64 -1.47
N PRO A 45 0.56 4.36 -0.17
CA PRO A 45 1.69 3.99 0.68
C PRO A 45 2.45 2.76 0.17
N VAL A 46 3.77 2.83 0.20
CA VAL A 46 4.67 1.71 -0.10
C VAL A 46 5.55 1.47 1.12
N ILE A 47 5.47 0.28 1.70
CA ILE A 47 6.05 -0.04 3.02
C ILE A 47 7.05 -1.19 2.85
N ARG A 48 8.12 -1.21 3.66
CA ARG A 48 9.08 -2.33 3.74
C ARG A 48 8.88 -3.06 5.07
N PRO A 49 7.98 -4.05 5.17
CA PRO A 49 7.51 -4.54 6.48
C PRO A 49 8.59 -5.21 7.33
N LEU A 50 9.64 -5.76 6.71
CA LEU A 50 10.77 -6.36 7.41
C LEU A 50 11.69 -5.33 8.06
N VAL A 51 11.75 -4.11 7.53
CA VAL A 51 12.62 -3.02 8.00
C VAL A 51 11.84 -2.02 8.85
N ASP A 52 10.67 -1.57 8.36
CA ASP A 52 9.83 -0.54 8.99
C ASP A 52 8.87 -1.13 10.04
N GLY A 53 8.71 -2.46 10.05
CA GLY A 53 7.64 -3.13 10.77
C GLY A 53 6.27 -2.93 10.13
N VAL A 54 5.22 -3.33 10.84
CA VAL A 54 3.84 -3.36 10.31
C VAL A 54 2.94 -2.26 10.87
N LYS A 55 3.47 -1.33 11.67
CA LYS A 55 2.65 -0.34 12.39
C LYS A 55 1.87 0.56 11.43
N GLU A 56 2.52 1.06 10.38
CA GLU A 56 1.88 1.90 9.38
C GLU A 56 0.78 1.14 8.63
N LEU A 57 1.06 -0.11 8.24
CA LEU A 57 0.08 -0.98 7.58
C LEU A 57 -1.16 -1.20 8.46
N THR A 58 -0.98 -1.46 9.76
CA THR A 58 -2.09 -1.61 10.71
C THR A 58 -2.91 -0.32 10.80
N ASN A 59 -2.28 0.85 10.84
CA ASN A 59 -3.01 2.12 10.86
C ASN A 59 -3.87 2.31 9.59
N ILE A 60 -3.31 2.01 8.41
CA ILE A 60 -4.01 2.10 7.12
C ILE A 60 -5.26 1.21 7.13
N VAL A 61 -5.11 -0.05 7.57
CA VAL A 61 -6.24 -1.00 7.65
C VAL A 61 -7.30 -0.54 8.65
N MET A 62 -6.88 -0.05 9.83
CA MET A 62 -7.81 0.47 10.84
C MET A 62 -8.58 1.70 10.34
N ASP A 63 -7.91 2.61 9.63
CA ASP A 63 -8.56 3.80 9.09
C ASP A 63 -9.52 3.45 7.94
N TYR A 64 -9.16 2.47 7.10
CA TYR A 64 -10.10 1.88 6.14
C TYR A 64 -11.35 1.30 6.83
N GLN A 65 -11.17 0.48 7.87
CA GLN A 65 -12.30 -0.10 8.62
C GLN A 65 -13.22 0.95 9.24
N LYS A 66 -12.65 2.04 9.79
CA LYS A 66 -13.44 3.17 10.32
C LYS A 66 -14.23 3.88 9.23
N ARG A 67 -13.66 4.07 8.03
CA ARG A 67 -14.37 4.66 6.87
C ARG A 67 -15.51 3.76 6.42
N ALA A 68 -15.22 2.48 6.19
CA ALA A 68 -16.21 1.49 5.76
C ALA A 68 -17.37 1.34 6.75
N SER A 69 -17.09 1.43 8.06
CA SER A 69 -18.12 1.37 9.11
C SER A 69 -18.98 2.63 9.17
N LYS A 70 -18.46 3.80 8.79
CA LYS A 70 -19.22 5.06 8.71
C LYS A 70 -20.11 5.13 7.47
N GLU A 71 -19.68 4.55 6.36
CA GLU A 71 -20.47 4.48 5.11
C GLU A 71 -21.67 3.53 5.22
N GLN A 72 -21.72 2.68 6.25
CA GLN A 72 -22.82 1.75 6.53
C GLN A 72 -23.90 2.29 7.49
N LEU A 73 -23.77 3.51 8.01
CA LEU A 73 -24.82 4.16 8.81
C LEU A 73 -25.81 4.88 7.87
N PRO A 74 -27.11 4.53 7.87
CA PRO A 74 -28.10 5.33 7.17
C PRO A 74 -28.21 6.72 7.83
N ALA A 75 -28.47 7.72 6.99
CA ALA A 75 -28.75 9.10 7.38
C ALA A 75 -29.90 9.22 8.39
#